data_AF-A0A2T7F589-F1
#
_entry.id   AF-A0A2T7F589-F1
#
_cell.length_a   1.000
_cell.length_b   1.000
_cell.length_c   1.000
_cell.angle_alpha   90.00
_cell.angle_beta   90.00
_cell.angle_gamma   90.00
#
_symmetry.space_group_name_H-M   'P 1'
#
loop_
_entity.id
_entity.type
_entity.pdbx_description
1 polymer ?
#
loop_
_entity_poly.entity_id
_entity_poly.type
_entity_poly.pdbx_seq_one_letter_code
_entity_poly.pdbx_strand_id
1 'polypeptide(L)'
;MEAPSNIFWDQAGHLHTNALHWEGFPRLLWESLCLFCYTDPPQYDTVEYQEEGVRRCRVRKTIPQHPFRFQWQPIEVYVVGYRIVDTIEGAALEAIYLFCNQHPREVAGQPIGLFSRTDPNDPEWNLRVVPESHRLEGSTEEALQGTIRFMNVQHHYQLLLRRGLGQLISIVQGHFRNTDRQVT
;
A
#
# COMPACT_ATOMS: atom_id res chain seq x y z
N MET A 1 -2.15 22.26 1.85
CA MET A 1 -2.91 22.30 0.59
C MET A 1 -3.56 20.94 0.42
N GLU A 2 -4.89 20.84 0.46
CA GLU A 2 -5.57 19.62 0.04
C GLU A 2 -5.38 19.46 -1.47
N ALA A 3 -4.79 18.34 -1.89
CA ALA A 3 -4.74 17.98 -3.29
C ALA A 3 -6.16 17.66 -3.78
N PRO A 4 -6.57 18.09 -4.99
CA PRO A 4 -7.88 17.74 -5.52
C PRO A 4 -8.05 16.21 -5.54
N SER A 5 -9.24 15.76 -5.14
CA SER A 5 -9.65 14.36 -5.23
C SER A 5 -9.79 13.96 -6.70
N ASN A 6 -8.69 13.53 -7.32
CA ASN A 6 -8.65 13.08 -8.72
C ASN A 6 -9.29 11.70 -8.88
N ILE A 7 -10.55 11.54 -8.48
CA ILE A 7 -11.28 10.28 -8.61
C ILE A 7 -12.17 10.37 -9.85
N PHE A 8 -11.90 9.54 -10.86
CA PHE A 8 -12.77 9.44 -12.02
C PHE A 8 -12.69 8.06 -12.67
N TRP A 9 -13.75 7.69 -13.38
CA TRP A 9 -13.80 6.50 -14.22
C TRP A 9 -13.55 6.89 -15.67
N ASP A 10 -12.74 6.12 -16.39
CA ASP A 10 -12.56 6.29 -17.83
C ASP A 10 -13.57 5.47 -18.65
N GLN A 11 -13.53 5.64 -19.98
CA GLN A 11 -14.41 4.93 -20.90
C GLN A 11 -14.15 3.41 -20.96
N ALA A 12 -12.96 2.97 -20.55
CA ALA A 12 -12.60 1.55 -20.49
C ALA A 12 -13.05 0.89 -19.17
N GLY A 13 -13.61 1.67 -18.24
CA GLY A 13 -14.06 1.18 -16.93
C GLY A 13 -12.93 1.09 -15.91
N HIS A 14 -11.84 1.82 -16.09
CA HIS A 14 -10.80 1.95 -15.07
C HIS A 14 -11.12 3.14 -14.16
N LEU A 15 -10.98 2.93 -12.86
CA LEU A 15 -10.99 3.98 -11.85
C LEU A 15 -9.57 4.49 -11.63
N HIS A 16 -9.40 5.79 -11.85
CA HIS A 16 -8.19 6.54 -11.59
C HIS A 16 -8.34 7.32 -10.29
N THR A 17 -7.39 7.22 -9.38
CA THR A 17 -7.40 7.91 -8.10
C THR A 17 -6.01 8.12 -7.52
N ASN A 18 -5.80 9.19 -6.74
CA ASN A 18 -4.60 9.35 -5.91
C ASN A 18 -4.76 8.71 -4.51
N ALA A 19 -5.97 8.23 -4.17
CA ALA A 19 -6.32 7.61 -2.89
C ALA A 19 -5.97 8.46 -1.64
N LEU A 20 -5.81 9.78 -1.79
CA LEU A 20 -5.44 10.68 -0.69
C LEU A 20 -6.64 11.18 0.12
N HIS A 21 -7.86 10.86 -0.28
CA HIS A 21 -9.10 11.34 0.36
C HIS A 21 -9.48 10.55 1.63
N TRP A 22 -8.78 9.46 1.95
CA TRP A 22 -8.90 8.75 3.22
C TRP A 22 -7.55 8.56 3.89
N GLU A 23 -7.60 8.15 5.15
CA GLU A 23 -6.43 7.81 5.96
C GLU A 23 -6.06 6.33 5.73
N GLY A 24 -4.81 6.06 5.35
CA GLY A 24 -4.36 4.72 4.97
C GLY A 24 -2.93 4.68 4.45
N PHE A 25 -2.50 3.52 3.94
CA PHE A 25 -1.17 3.36 3.35
C PHE A 25 -0.92 4.27 2.15
N PRO A 26 -1.88 4.59 1.26
CA PRO A 26 -1.66 5.54 0.18
C PRO A 26 -1.19 6.92 0.66
N ARG A 27 -1.76 7.39 1.78
CA ARG A 27 -1.40 8.67 2.38
C ARG A 27 -0.04 8.60 3.06
N LEU A 28 0.23 7.55 3.83
CA LEU A 28 1.55 7.34 4.44
C LEU A 28 2.66 7.26 3.39
N LEU A 29 2.41 6.57 2.28
CA LEU A 29 3.31 6.51 1.15
C LEU A 29 3.56 7.90 0.57
N TRP A 30 2.51 8.67 0.28
CA TRP A 30 2.66 9.99 -0.32
C TRP A 30 3.45 10.95 0.58
N GLU A 31 3.09 11.04 1.86
CA GLU A 31 3.80 11.90 2.81
C GLU A 31 5.27 11.52 2.94
N SER A 32 5.58 10.22 2.90
CA SER A 32 6.96 9.75 2.92
C SER A 32 7.69 10.16 1.64
N LEU A 33 7.08 10.00 0.46
CA LEU A 33 7.67 10.42 -0.82
C LEU A 33 7.94 11.94 -0.86
N CYS A 34 7.11 12.76 -0.23
CA CYS A 34 7.36 14.20 -0.09
C CYS A 34 8.68 14.50 0.63
N LEU A 35 9.04 13.72 1.67
CA LEU A 35 10.33 13.87 2.37
C LEU A 35 11.52 13.60 1.44
N PHE A 36 11.33 12.75 0.45
CA PHE A 36 12.31 12.46 -0.60
C PHE A 36 12.10 13.32 -1.85
N CYS A 37 11.48 14.50 -1.74
CA CYS A 37 11.36 15.47 -2.84
C CYS A 37 10.59 14.99 -4.08
N TYR A 38 9.72 13.97 -3.97
CA TYR A 38 8.75 13.68 -5.02
C TYR A 38 7.70 14.79 -5.08
N THR A 39 7.34 15.21 -6.29
CA THR A 39 6.44 16.35 -6.54
C THR A 39 5.00 15.94 -6.80
N ASP A 40 4.79 14.70 -7.26
CA ASP A 40 3.49 14.22 -7.73
C ASP A 40 3.04 13.00 -6.93
N PRO A 41 1.79 12.96 -6.46
CA PRO A 41 1.27 11.84 -5.69
C PRO A 41 1.14 10.58 -6.56
N PRO A 42 1.36 9.38 -5.98
CA PRO A 42 1.12 8.13 -6.69
C PRO A 42 -0.31 8.07 -7.24
N GLN A 43 -0.44 7.70 -8.51
CA GLN A 43 -1.73 7.43 -9.13
C GLN A 43 -2.00 5.92 -9.12
N TYR A 44 -3.23 5.57 -8.78
CA TYR A 44 -3.75 4.22 -8.80
C TYR A 44 -4.73 4.10 -9.96
N ASP A 45 -4.44 3.14 -10.83
CA ASP A 45 -5.27 2.72 -11.95
C ASP A 45 -5.88 1.38 -11.56
N THR A 46 -7.19 1.33 -11.46
CA THR A 46 -7.89 0.15 -10.92
C THR A 46 -9.00 -0.29 -11.83
N VAL A 47 -9.17 -1.60 -11.99
CA VAL A 47 -10.26 -2.17 -12.81
C VAL A 47 -10.89 -3.35 -12.09
N GLU A 48 -12.21 -3.40 -12.08
CA GLU A 48 -12.96 -4.58 -11.62
C GLU A 48 -13.25 -5.51 -12.79
N TYR A 49 -13.17 -6.81 -12.53
CA TYR A 49 -13.47 -7.84 -13.52
C TYR A 49 -14.04 -9.08 -12.83
N GLN A 50 -14.66 -9.97 -13.61
CA GLN A 50 -15.05 -11.29 -13.11
C GLN A 50 -14.07 -12.35 -13.60
N GLU A 51 -13.68 -13.23 -12.69
CA GLU A 51 -12.83 -14.38 -12.95
C GLU A 51 -13.49 -15.58 -12.29
N GLU A 52 -13.89 -16.57 -13.09
CA GLU A 52 -14.56 -17.79 -12.61
C GLU A 52 -15.81 -17.51 -11.74
N GLY A 53 -16.57 -16.47 -12.09
CA GLY A 53 -17.78 -16.05 -11.34
C GLY A 53 -17.50 -15.27 -10.05
N VAL A 54 -16.22 -15.03 -9.71
CA VAL A 54 -15.81 -14.24 -8.57
C VAL A 54 -15.42 -12.84 -9.03
N ARG A 55 -15.98 -11.81 -8.40
CA ARG A 55 -15.54 -10.42 -8.63
C ARG A 55 -14.13 -10.23 -8.09
N ARG A 56 -13.24 -9.75 -8.95
CA ARG A 56 -11.86 -9.39 -8.67
C ARG A 56 -11.66 -7.92 -9.02
N CYS A 57 -10.60 -7.36 -8.50
CA CYS A 57 -10.09 -6.08 -8.94
C CYS A 57 -8.57 -6.17 -9.07
N ARG A 58 -8.05 -5.34 -9.95
CA ARG A 58 -6.63 -5.20 -10.23
C ARG A 58 -6.26 -3.75 -10.02
N VAL A 59 -5.17 -3.52 -9.31
CA VAL A 59 -4.63 -2.20 -9.04
C VAL A 59 -3.22 -2.15 -9.59
N ARG A 60 -2.98 -1.18 -10.46
CA ARG A 60 -1.66 -0.78 -10.91
C ARG A 60 -1.32 0.58 -10.30
N LYS A 61 -0.10 0.72 -9.83
CA LYS A 61 0.44 1.98 -9.31
C LYS A 61 1.91 2.10 -9.69
N THR A 62 2.35 3.33 -9.96
CA THR A 62 3.73 3.64 -10.30
C THR A 62 4.23 4.77 -9.40
N ILE A 63 5.37 4.59 -8.73
CA ILE A 63 6.18 5.73 -8.26
C ILE A 63 7.04 6.11 -9.46
N PRO A 64 6.93 7.36 -9.97
CA PRO A 64 7.67 7.76 -11.16
C PRO A 64 9.17 7.83 -10.90
N GLN A 65 9.94 8.00 -11.97
CA GLN A 65 11.36 8.32 -11.88
C GLN A 65 11.56 9.53 -10.94
N HIS A 66 12.50 9.42 -10.00
CA HIS A 66 12.78 10.52 -9.07
C HIS A 66 13.30 11.76 -9.84
N PRO A 67 12.76 12.97 -9.59
CA PRO A 67 13.05 14.17 -10.39
C PRO A 67 14.53 14.58 -10.39
N PHE A 68 15.23 14.36 -9.28
CA PHE A 68 16.64 14.74 -9.11
C PHE A 68 17.63 13.57 -9.00
N ARG A 69 17.16 12.31 -9.04
CA ARG A 69 17.98 11.12 -8.76
C ARG A 69 17.75 10.07 -9.84
N PHE A 70 18.41 10.23 -10.98
CA PHE A 70 18.26 9.34 -12.15
C PHE A 70 18.59 7.87 -11.87
N GLN A 71 19.39 7.59 -10.85
CA GLN A 71 19.71 6.22 -10.43
C GLN A 71 18.54 5.52 -9.71
N TRP A 72 17.56 6.27 -9.19
CA TRP A 72 16.39 5.71 -8.53
C TRP A 72 15.37 5.27 -9.57
N GLN A 73 15.32 3.97 -9.84
CA GLN A 73 14.42 3.43 -10.85
C GLN A 73 12.95 3.62 -10.44
N PRO A 74 12.02 3.78 -11.40
CA PRO A 74 10.60 3.79 -11.11
C PRO A 74 10.16 2.50 -10.41
N ILE A 75 9.16 2.60 -9.51
CA ILE A 75 8.60 1.45 -8.80
C ILE A 75 7.19 1.19 -9.30
N GLU A 76 7.05 0.13 -10.09
CA GLU A 76 5.77 -0.38 -10.56
C GLU A 76 5.24 -1.45 -9.60
N VAL A 77 3.99 -1.29 -9.20
CA VAL A 77 3.27 -2.21 -8.33
C VAL A 77 2.00 -2.66 -9.03
N TYR A 78 1.76 -3.96 -8.96
CA TYR A 78 0.61 -4.61 -9.53
C TYR A 78 0.05 -5.61 -8.53
N VAL A 79 -1.18 -5.40 -8.08
CA VAL A 79 -1.83 -6.24 -7.07
C VAL A 79 -3.22 -6.63 -7.55
N VAL A 80 -3.57 -7.90 -7.35
CA VAL A 80 -4.92 -8.41 -7.57
C VAL A 80 -5.57 -8.64 -6.20
N GLY A 81 -6.82 -8.22 -6.08
CA GLY A 81 -7.63 -8.45 -4.90
C GLY A 81 -9.10 -8.57 -5.24
N TYR A 82 -9.96 -8.41 -4.23
CA TYR A 82 -11.41 -8.62 -4.37
C TYR A 82 -12.23 -7.35 -4.21
N ARG A 83 -11.66 -6.34 -3.53
CA ARG A 83 -12.27 -5.03 -3.32
C ARG A 83 -11.24 -3.98 -3.63
N ILE A 84 -11.63 -2.96 -4.40
CA ILE A 84 -10.72 -1.89 -4.85
C ILE A 84 -9.99 -1.26 -3.67
N VAL A 85 -10.72 -0.84 -2.63
CA VAL A 85 -10.15 -0.14 -1.47
C VAL A 85 -9.07 -0.96 -0.78
N ASP A 86 -9.38 -2.22 -0.45
CA ASP A 86 -8.44 -3.13 0.22
C ASP A 86 -7.20 -3.40 -0.66
N THR A 87 -7.39 -3.45 -1.98
CA THR A 87 -6.31 -3.71 -2.95
C THR A 87 -5.43 -2.48 -3.17
N ILE A 88 -5.99 -1.27 -3.10
CA ILE A 88 -5.24 -0.01 -3.11
C ILE A 88 -4.36 0.08 -1.85
N GLU A 89 -4.91 -0.23 -0.68
CA GLU A 89 -4.13 -0.29 0.58
C GLU A 89 -2.96 -1.27 0.46
N GLY A 90 -3.21 -2.47 -0.06
CA GLY A 90 -2.18 -3.47 -0.29
C GLY A 90 -1.12 -3.03 -1.31
N ALA A 91 -1.52 -2.38 -2.41
CA ALA A 91 -0.59 -1.86 -3.41
C ALA A 91 0.28 -0.71 -2.86
N ALA A 92 -0.27 0.14 -2.00
CA ALA A 92 0.47 1.19 -1.33
C ALA A 92 1.47 0.61 -0.32
N LEU A 93 1.08 -0.40 0.47
CA LEU A 93 1.96 -1.09 1.40
C LEU A 93 3.13 -1.78 0.66
N GLU A 94 2.85 -2.50 -0.43
CA GLU A 94 3.89 -3.13 -1.26
C GLU A 94 4.84 -2.09 -1.85
N ALA A 95 4.32 -0.92 -2.27
CA ALA A 95 5.15 0.19 -2.73
C ALA A 95 6.08 0.74 -1.64
N ILE A 96 5.61 0.86 -0.40
CA ILE A 96 6.44 1.26 0.75
C ILE A 96 7.57 0.25 0.95
N TYR A 97 7.25 -1.06 0.95
CA TYR A 97 8.25 -2.11 1.09
C TYR A 97 9.31 -2.07 -0.01
N LEU A 98 8.89 -1.94 -1.28
CA LEU A 98 9.81 -1.85 -2.41
C LEU A 98 10.69 -0.60 -2.32
N PHE A 99 10.11 0.55 -1.96
CA PHE A 99 10.85 1.80 -1.81
C PHE A 99 11.94 1.68 -0.73
N CYS A 100 11.60 1.15 0.44
CA CYS A 100 12.55 0.94 1.52
C CYS A 100 13.66 -0.04 1.14
N ASN A 101 13.33 -1.11 0.41
CA ASN A 101 14.30 -2.10 -0.04
C ASN A 101 15.24 -1.57 -1.14
N GLN A 102 14.77 -0.66 -2.00
CA GLN A 102 15.60 -0.05 -3.04
C GLN A 102 16.55 1.03 -2.48
N HIS A 103 16.17 1.69 -1.38
CA HIS A 103 16.91 2.83 -0.82
C HIS A 103 17.21 2.69 0.69
N PRO A 104 17.81 1.58 1.13
CA PRO A 104 17.92 1.26 2.56
C PRO A 104 18.76 2.27 3.35
N ARG A 105 19.73 2.93 2.70
CA ARG A 105 20.58 3.94 3.36
C ARG A 105 19.86 5.27 3.51
N GLU A 106 19.03 5.63 2.54
CA GLU A 106 18.32 6.90 2.52
C GLU A 106 17.07 6.88 3.39
N VAL A 107 16.43 5.72 3.54
CA VAL A 107 15.31 5.55 4.49
C VAL A 107 15.78 5.29 5.92
N ALA A 108 17.07 5.03 6.14
CA ALA A 108 17.62 4.85 7.47
C ALA A 108 17.44 6.13 8.30
N GLY A 109 16.86 6.01 9.50
CA GLY A 109 16.58 7.16 10.35
C GLY A 109 15.38 8.02 9.92
N GLN A 110 14.69 7.65 8.84
CA GLN A 110 13.44 8.29 8.39
C GLN A 110 12.23 7.47 8.86
N PRO A 111 11.07 8.09 9.18
CA PRO A 111 9.89 7.36 9.64
C PRO A 111 9.45 6.23 8.69
N ILE A 112 9.57 6.40 7.37
CA ILE A 112 9.22 5.35 6.39
C ILE A 112 10.11 4.10 6.50
N GLY A 113 11.37 4.26 6.91
CA GLY A 113 12.32 3.15 7.03
C GLY A 113 11.90 2.12 8.08
N LEU A 114 11.10 2.54 9.08
CA LEU A 114 10.49 1.67 10.08
C LEU A 114 9.51 0.66 9.46
N PHE A 115 9.02 0.94 8.25
CA PHE A 115 8.05 0.12 7.54
C PHE A 115 8.72 -0.84 6.56
N SER A 116 10.05 -0.97 6.56
CA SER A 116 10.73 -1.95 5.70
C SER A 116 10.20 -3.36 5.97
N ARG A 117 9.99 -4.14 4.90
CA ARG A 117 9.63 -5.56 5.04
C ARG A 117 10.83 -6.32 5.57
N THR A 118 10.80 -6.66 6.85
CA THR A 118 11.90 -7.37 7.49
C THR A 118 11.68 -8.88 7.36
N ASP A 119 12.66 -9.58 6.77
CA ASP A 119 12.76 -11.02 6.90
C ASP A 119 13.28 -11.32 8.32
N PRO A 120 12.54 -12.08 9.15
CA PRO A 120 13.03 -12.48 10.47
C PRO A 120 14.34 -13.29 10.43
N ASN A 121 14.70 -13.82 9.26
CA ASN A 121 15.94 -14.57 9.02
C ASN A 121 17.08 -13.70 8.46
N ASP A 122 16.85 -12.41 8.23
CA ASP A 122 17.89 -11.46 7.81
C ASP A 122 18.93 -11.32 8.94
N PRO A 123 20.21 -11.68 8.76
CA PRO A 123 21.23 -11.52 9.80
C PRO A 123 21.45 -10.05 10.21
N GLU A 124 21.05 -9.08 9.38
CA GLU A 124 21.05 -7.65 9.74
C GLU A 124 19.84 -7.24 10.59
N TRP A 125 18.91 -8.15 10.89
CA TRP A 125 17.74 -7.94 11.76
C TRP A 125 18.12 -7.31 13.11
N ASN A 126 19.15 -7.85 13.77
CA ASN A 126 19.64 -7.33 15.05
C ASN A 126 20.61 -6.14 14.89
N LEU A 127 21.08 -5.85 13.67
CA LEU A 127 22.05 -4.78 13.39
C LEU A 127 21.38 -3.48 12.92
N ARG A 128 20.06 -3.50 12.65
CA ARG A 128 19.23 -2.28 12.64
C ARG A 128 19.03 -1.69 14.05
N VAL A 129 19.92 -1.99 14.99
CA VAL A 129 20.29 -1.02 16.02
C VAL A 129 20.86 0.16 15.26
N VAL A 130 20.08 1.24 15.21
CA VAL A 130 20.52 2.55 14.75
C VAL A 130 21.94 2.77 15.30
N PRO A 131 22.99 2.82 14.46
CA PRO A 131 24.31 3.20 14.95
C PRO A 131 24.15 4.50 15.73
N GLU A 132 24.82 4.68 16.86
CA GLU A 132 24.70 5.90 17.70
C GLU A 132 24.92 7.21 16.88
N SER A 133 25.59 7.11 15.73
CA SER A 133 25.82 8.15 14.73
C SER A 133 24.68 8.40 13.72
N HIS A 134 23.60 7.63 13.78
CA HIS A 134 22.44 7.64 12.85
C HIS A 134 21.12 7.88 13.60
N ARG A 135 21.17 8.57 14.76
CA ARG A 135 19.97 9.08 15.45
C ARG A 135 19.02 9.62 14.40
N LEU A 136 17.75 9.18 14.46
CA LEU A 136 16.65 9.61 13.60
C LEU A 136 16.89 11.04 13.12
N GLU A 137 16.88 11.25 11.80
CA GLU A 137 16.83 12.60 11.24
C GLU A 137 15.42 13.13 11.52
N GLY A 138 15.19 13.55 12.77
CA GLY A 138 13.87 13.89 13.31
C GLY A 138 13.83 13.78 14.83
N SER A 139 12.85 14.43 15.45
CA SER A 139 12.61 14.27 16.89
C SER A 139 12.19 12.82 17.18
N THR A 140 12.62 12.25 18.32
CA THR A 140 12.12 10.94 18.80
C THR A 140 10.59 10.89 18.82
N GLU A 141 9.95 12.04 19.01
CA GLU A 141 8.50 12.22 18.96
C GLU A 141 7.90 11.98 17.56
N GLU A 142 8.55 12.46 16.49
CA GLU A 142 8.07 12.32 15.11
C GLU A 142 8.12 10.86 14.66
N ALA A 143 9.19 10.14 15.05
CA ALA A 143 9.32 8.72 14.79
C ALA A 143 8.28 7.88 15.55
N LEU A 144 8.02 8.24 16.82
CA LEU A 144 6.98 7.61 17.63
C LEU A 144 5.60 7.83 17.03
N GLN A 145 5.29 9.07 16.64
CA GLN A 145 4.03 9.42 15.99
C GLN A 145 3.84 8.68 14.65
N GLY A 146 4.90 8.62 13.83
CA GLY A 146 4.91 7.86 12.57
C GLY A 146 4.63 6.38 12.81
N THR A 147 5.25 5.78 13.83
CA THR A 147 5.03 4.38 14.21
C THR A 147 3.60 4.12 14.64
N ILE A 148 3.06 4.96 15.54
CA ILE A 148 1.66 4.84 16.01
C ILE A 148 0.70 4.90 14.83
N ARG A 149 0.91 5.86 13.93
CA ARG A 149 0.05 6.04 12.76
C ARG A 149 0.11 4.86 11.81
N PHE A 150 1.28 4.32 11.53
CA PHE A 150 1.42 3.09 10.75
C PHE A 150 0.76 1.89 11.42
N MET A 151 0.94 1.70 12.72
CA MET A 151 0.31 0.59 13.45
C MET A 151 -1.23 0.69 13.39
N ASN A 152 -1.78 1.91 13.47
CA ASN A 152 -3.22 2.15 13.32
C ASN A 152 -3.71 1.82 11.90
N VAL A 153 -2.98 2.27 10.88
CA VAL A 153 -3.29 1.96 9.47
C VAL A 153 -3.18 0.47 9.20
N GLN A 154 -2.14 -0.20 9.71
CA GLN A 154 -1.94 -1.64 9.57
C GLN A 154 -3.07 -2.43 10.26
N HIS A 155 -3.48 -2.01 11.46
CA HIS A 155 -4.61 -2.62 12.14
C HIS A 155 -5.91 -2.45 11.33
N HIS A 156 -6.16 -1.25 10.80
CA HIS A 156 -7.31 -0.99 9.95
C HIS A 156 -7.31 -1.86 8.69
N TYR A 157 -6.16 -1.98 8.02
CA TYR A 157 -5.97 -2.83 6.86
C TYR A 157 -6.26 -4.31 7.16
N GLN A 158 -5.80 -4.82 8.31
CA GLN A 158 -6.13 -6.18 8.75
C GLN A 158 -7.63 -6.39 8.95
N LEU A 159 -8.36 -5.39 9.48
CA LEU A 159 -9.82 -5.46 9.60
C LEU A 159 -10.51 -5.46 8.24
N LEU A 160 -10.03 -4.66 7.28
CA LEU A 160 -10.52 -4.65 5.90
C LEU A 160 -10.36 -6.03 5.24
N LEU A 161 -9.16 -6.61 5.31
CA LEU A 161 -8.89 -7.94 4.77
C LEU A 161 -9.78 -9.01 5.39
N ARG A 162 -9.96 -8.98 6.72
CA ARG A 162 -10.86 -9.92 7.43
C ARG A 162 -12.30 -9.79 6.96
N ARG A 163 -12.81 -8.58 6.75
CA ARG A 163 -14.16 -8.32 6.24
C ARG A 163 -14.30 -8.82 4.80
N GLY A 164 -13.31 -8.55 3.94
CA GLY A 164 -13.27 -9.04 2.56
C GLY A 164 -13.30 -10.57 2.50
N LEU A 165 -12.48 -11.23 3.31
CA LEU A 165 -12.49 -12.70 3.43
C LEU A 165 -13.84 -13.25 3.91
N GLY A 166 -14.47 -12.61 4.90
CA GLY A 166 -15.79 -13.01 5.37
C GLY A 166 -16.87 -12.92 4.29
N GLN A 167 -16.83 -11.88 3.45
CA GLN A 167 -17.74 -11.73 2.32
C GLN A 167 -17.52 -12.82 1.26
N LEU A 168 -16.26 -13.14 0.94
CA LEU A 168 -15.95 -14.21 -0.01
C LEU A 168 -16.43 -15.57 0.47
N ILE A 169 -16.21 -15.91 1.74
CA ILE A 169 -16.69 -17.16 2.33
C ILE A 169 -18.22 -17.26 2.21
N SER A 170 -18.93 -16.17 2.51
CA SER A 170 -20.40 -16.12 2.39
C SER A 170 -20.88 -16.34 0.95
N ILE A 171 -20.23 -15.70 -0.03
CA ILE A 171 -20.54 -15.88 -1.46
C ILE A 171 -20.33 -17.34 -1.87
N VAL A 172 -19.18 -17.91 -1.54
CA VAL A 172 -18.84 -19.31 -1.87
C VAL A 172 -19.85 -20.28 -1.25
N GLN A 173 -20.19 -20.11 0.04
CA GLN A 173 -21.21 -20.93 0.70
C GLN A 173 -22.59 -20.79 0.05
N GLY A 174 -22.97 -19.58 -0.37
CA GLY A 174 -24.21 -19.33 -1.10
C GLY A 174 -24.26 -20.05 -2.45
N HIS A 175 -23.14 -20.05 -3.19
CA HIS A 175 -23.03 -20.82 -4.44
C HIS A 175 -23.21 -22.31 -4.21
N PHE A 176 -22.47 -22.91 -3.27
CA PHE A 176 -22.59 -24.34 -2.95
C PHE A 176 -24.02 -24.75 -2.58
N ARG A 177 -24.68 -23.98 -1.69
CA ARG A 177 -26.05 -24.26 -1.25
C ARG A 177 -27.07 -24.20 -2.39
N ASN A 178 -26.84 -23.34 -3.39
CA ASN A 178 -27.72 -23.21 -4.55
C ASN A 178 -27.49 -24.32 -5.58
N THR A 179 -26.25 -24.78 -5.77
CA THR A 179 -25.95 -25.95 -6.60
C THR A 179 -26.55 -27.23 -6.02
N ASP A 180 -26.50 -27.44 -4.69
CA ASP A 180 -27.09 -28.64 -4.06
C ASP A 180 -28.62 -28.70 -4.26
N ARG A 181 -29.28 -27.54 -4.32
CA ARG A 181 -30.73 -27.43 -4.55
C ARG A 181 -31.16 -27.68 -5.99
N GLN A 182 -30.25 -27.60 -6.97
CA GLN A 182 -30.56 -27.88 -8.38
C GLN A 182 -30.38 -29.35 -8.75
N VAL A 183 -29.81 -30.15 -7.86
CA VAL A 183 -29.53 -31.59 -8.07
C VAL A 183 -30.58 -32.50 -7.39
N THR A 184 -31.56 -31.92 -6.69
CA THR A 184 -32.68 -32.64 -6.06
C THR A 184 -34.00 -32.33 -6.77
#